data_AF-A0A183TPZ5-F1
#
_entry.id   AF-A0A183TPZ5-F1
#
_cell.length_a   1.000
_cell.length_b   1.000
_cell.length_c   1.000
_cell.angle_alpha   90.00
_cell.angle_beta   90.00
_cell.angle_gamma   90.00
#
_symmetry.space_group_name_H-M   'P 1'
#
loop_
_entity.id
_entity.type
_entity.pdbx_description
1 polymer ?
#
loop_
_entity_poly.entity_id
_entity_poly.type
_entity_poly.pdbx_seq_one_letter_code
_entity_poly.pdbx_strand_id
1 'polypeptide(L)'
;MQIDKELFRKTYGAFVRSHLEYAVHAWRPWFKKDYLQHHQEQARATIMFKNLSHLPFETRLVELDLLPLNDRQLCDDLIQTYRIIRGRDCALEFADFFKLAETEHLRGHPIKL
;
A
#
# COMPACT_ATOMS: atom_id res chain seq x y z
N MET A 1 25.25 -16.89 5.73
CA MET A 1 23.83 -17.26 5.79
C MET A 1 23.14 -16.59 4.60
N GLN A 2 22.87 -17.34 3.54
CA GLN A 2 22.21 -16.84 2.34
C GLN A 2 20.72 -16.96 2.61
N ILE A 3 20.04 -15.84 2.85
CA ILE A 3 18.59 -15.84 3.04
C ILE A 3 17.99 -16.11 1.67
N ASP A 4 17.14 -17.14 1.57
CA ASP A 4 16.44 -17.45 0.35
C ASP A 4 15.38 -16.37 0.03
N LYS A 5 15.26 -15.99 -1.25
CA LYS A 5 14.35 -14.94 -1.71
C LYS A 5 12.90 -15.28 -1.42
N GLU A 6 12.52 -16.56 -1.56
CA GLU A 6 11.16 -17.00 -1.30
C GLU A 6 10.84 -16.96 0.21
N LEU A 7 11.78 -17.40 1.05
CA LEU A 7 11.66 -17.31 2.50
C LEU A 7 11.56 -15.85 2.97
N PHE A 8 12.35 -14.95 2.39
CA PHE A 8 12.26 -13.52 2.70
C PHE A 8 10.91 -12.95 2.32
N ARG A 9 10.40 -13.25 1.12
CA ARG A 9 9.08 -12.78 0.68
C ARG A 9 7.97 -13.26 1.60
N LYS A 10 8.00 -14.53 2.01
CA LYS A 10 7.03 -15.10 2.95
C LYS A 10 7.11 -14.45 4.33
N THR A 11 8.31 -14.27 4.87
CA THR A 11 8.51 -13.67 6.20
C THR A 11 8.20 -12.17 6.20
N TYR A 12 8.64 -11.43 5.18
CA TYR A 12 8.29 -10.02 4.99
C TYR A 12 6.77 -9.84 4.84
N GLY A 13 6.12 -10.69 4.04
CA GLY A 13 4.66 -10.68 3.90
C GLY A 13 3.92 -10.96 5.22
N ALA A 14 4.36 -11.94 5.99
CA ALA A 14 3.70 -12.32 7.24
C ALA A 14 3.88 -11.27 8.35
N PHE A 15 5.11 -10.80 8.55
CA PHE A 15 5.46 -9.97 9.71
C PHE A 15 5.53 -8.49 9.41
N VAL A 16 6.03 -8.08 8.23
CA VAL A 16 6.28 -6.66 7.94
C VAL A 16 5.10 -6.04 7.21
N ARG A 17 4.60 -6.71 6.17
CA ARG A 17 3.48 -6.20 5.36
C ARG A 17 2.21 -6.03 6.19
N SER A 18 1.88 -6.99 7.05
CA SER A 18 0.72 -6.91 7.95
C SER A 18 0.75 -5.67 8.86
N HIS A 19 1.93 -5.32 9.38
CA HIS A 19 2.10 -4.15 10.24
C HIS A 19 2.02 -2.85 9.44
N LEU A 20 2.59 -2.83 8.23
CA LEU A 20 2.53 -1.67 7.33
C LEU A 20 1.10 -1.39 6.86
N GLU A 21 0.33 -2.42 6.49
CA GLU A 21 -1.08 -2.28 6.07
C GLU A 21 -1.96 -1.75 7.21
N TYR A 22 -1.77 -2.26 8.43
CA TYR A 22 -2.49 -1.72 9.59
C TYR A 22 -2.12 -0.26 9.86
N ALA A 23 -0.83 0.05 9.83
CA ALA A 23 -0.33 1.35 10.22
C ALA A 23 -0.52 2.43 9.13
N VAL A 24 -0.80 2.06 7.87
CA VAL A 24 -1.20 2.99 6.80
C VAL A 24 -2.42 3.84 7.17
N HIS A 25 -3.36 3.33 7.95
CA HIS A 25 -4.52 4.13 8.38
C HIS A 25 -4.14 5.24 9.36
N ALA A 26 -3.10 5.03 10.16
CA ALA A 26 -2.54 6.03 11.08
C ALA A 26 -1.54 6.96 10.38
N TRP A 27 -0.83 6.44 9.39
CA TRP A 27 0.26 7.12 8.71
C TRP A 27 -0.20 7.67 7.38
N ARG A 28 -0.31 8.99 7.31
CA ARG A 28 -0.75 9.62 6.07
C ARG A 28 0.45 10.00 5.21
N PRO A 29 0.63 9.43 4.00
CA PRO A 29 1.80 9.71 3.17
C PRO A 29 1.89 11.15 2.65
N TRP A 30 0.82 11.95 2.76
CA TRP A 30 0.90 13.41 2.55
C TRP A 30 1.80 14.11 3.56
N PHE A 31 2.02 13.54 4.74
CA PHE A 31 3.11 13.96 5.60
C PHE A 31 4.41 13.32 5.12
N LYS A 32 5.25 14.16 4.49
CA LYS A 32 6.59 13.78 3.99
C LYS A 32 7.43 13.03 5.04
N LYS A 33 7.23 13.30 6.33
CA LYS A 33 7.93 12.63 7.44
C LYS A 33 7.56 11.15 7.53
N ASP A 34 6.28 10.83 7.47
CA ASP A 34 5.77 9.46 7.62
C ASP A 34 6.16 8.61 6.41
N TYR A 35 6.02 9.19 5.21
CA TYR A 35 6.51 8.56 3.97
C TYR A 35 8.00 8.23 4.05
N LEU A 36 8.83 9.19 4.49
CA LEU A 36 10.27 9.01 4.58
C LEU A 36 10.63 7.93 5.61
N GLN A 37 9.90 7.85 6.73
CA GLN A 37 10.14 6.85 7.76
C GLN A 37 9.94 5.43 7.20
N HIS A 38 8.82 5.15 6.52
CA HIS A 38 8.60 3.81 5.94
C HIS A 38 9.57 3.50 4.83
N HIS A 39 9.85 4.49 3.99
CA HIS A 39 10.81 4.32 2.92
C HIS A 39 12.17 3.90 3.50
N GLN A 40 12.62 4.54 4.58
CA GLN A 40 13.86 4.18 5.26
C GLN A 40 13.80 2.79 5.89
N GLU A 41 12.70 2.42 6.56
CA GLU A 41 12.53 1.09 7.15
C GLU A 41 12.56 -0.02 6.09
N GLN A 42 11.82 0.16 4.99
CA GLN A 42 11.81 -0.76 3.85
C GLN A 42 13.19 -0.81 3.15
N ALA A 43 13.86 0.34 2.99
CA ALA A 43 15.20 0.39 2.44
C ALA A 43 16.22 -0.36 3.31
N ARG A 44 16.14 -0.21 4.64
CA ARG A 44 17.01 -0.94 5.59
C ARG A 44 16.77 -2.44 5.52
N ALA A 45 15.52 -2.88 5.48
CA ALA A 45 15.18 -4.29 5.36
C ALA A 45 15.72 -4.90 4.04
N THR A 46 15.58 -4.19 2.93
CA THR A 46 16.06 -4.68 1.61
C THR A 46 17.59 -4.67 1.48
N ILE A 47 18.32 -3.79 2.20
CA ILE A 47 19.79 -3.79 2.26
C ILE A 47 20.34 -5.04 2.95
N MET A 48 19.62 -5.60 3.93
CA MET A 48 20.07 -6.80 4.65
C MET A 48 20.29 -8.00 3.72
N PHE A 49 19.69 -7.99 2.53
CA PHE A 49 19.91 -8.97 1.47
C PHE A 49 21.25 -8.66 0.77
N LYS A 50 22.34 -9.28 1.24
CA LYS A 50 23.73 -8.98 0.80
C LYS A 50 23.92 -9.00 -0.73
N ASN A 51 23.22 -9.90 -1.41
CA ASN A 51 23.19 -10.04 -2.87
C ASN A 51 22.47 -8.90 -3.61
N LEU A 52 21.58 -8.15 -2.96
CA LEU A 52 20.90 -6.99 -3.56
C LEU A 52 21.40 -5.67 -2.98
N SER A 53 22.29 -5.69 -1.98
CA SER A 53 22.78 -4.50 -1.27
C SER A 53 23.38 -3.43 -2.19
N HIS A 54 24.01 -3.84 -3.30
CA HIS A 54 24.63 -2.97 -4.29
C HIS A 54 23.64 -2.31 -5.27
N LEU A 55 22.40 -2.80 -5.33
CA LEU A 55 21.38 -2.29 -6.24
C LEU A 55 20.65 -1.07 -5.64
N PRO A 56 20.18 -0.15 -6.50
CA PRO A 56 19.33 0.95 -6.06
C PRO A 56 18.01 0.43 -5.50
N PHE A 57 17.40 1.19 -4.59
CA PHE A 57 16.23 0.77 -3.81
C PHE A 57 15.08 0.25 -4.68
N GLU A 58 14.70 0.99 -5.73
CA GLU A 58 13.62 0.61 -6.65
C GLU A 58 13.88 -0.75 -7.32
N THR A 59 15.11 -0.99 -7.78
CA THR A 59 15.48 -2.28 -8.38
C THR A 59 15.44 -3.41 -7.34
N ARG A 60 15.81 -3.14 -6.08
CA ARG A 60 15.67 -4.14 -5.00
C ARG A 60 14.22 -4.50 -4.73
N LEU A 61 13.31 -3.55 -4.83
CA LEU A 61 11.87 -3.82 -4.66
C LEU A 61 11.36 -4.77 -5.73
N VAL A 62 11.70 -4.52 -6.99
CA VAL A 62 11.35 -5.39 -8.11
C VAL A 62 11.97 -6.78 -7.94
N GLU A 63 13.25 -6.85 -7.58
CA GLU A 63 13.93 -8.12 -7.31
C GLU A 63 13.37 -8.88 -6.12
N LEU A 64 12.68 -8.23 -5.19
CA LEU A 64 12.02 -8.87 -4.04
C LEU A 64 10.51 -9.03 -4.22
N ASP A 65 9.98 -8.66 -5.39
CA ASP A 65 8.54 -8.70 -5.69
C ASP A 65 7.72 -7.91 -4.65
N LEU A 66 8.24 -6.74 -4.27
CA LEU A 66 7.64 -5.84 -3.28
C LEU A 66 7.04 -4.61 -3.96
N LEU A 67 5.79 -4.30 -3.65
CA LEU A 67 5.16 -3.07 -4.11
C LEU A 67 5.83 -1.83 -3.46
N PRO A 68 5.99 -0.72 -4.22
CA PRO A 68 6.38 0.56 -3.65
C PRO A 68 5.28 1.10 -2.74
N LEU A 69 5.64 2.04 -1.86
CA LEU A 69 4.72 2.57 -0.85
C LEU A 69 3.49 3.27 -1.46
N ASN A 70 3.68 4.01 -2.56
CA ASN A 70 2.59 4.72 -3.24
C ASN A 70 1.52 3.76 -3.78
N ASP A 71 1.93 2.64 -4.37
CA ASP A 71 0.99 1.67 -4.92
C ASP A 71 0.20 0.97 -3.81
N ARG A 72 0.85 0.70 -2.67
CA ARG A 72 0.17 0.14 -1.48
C ARG A 72 -0.87 1.12 -0.94
N GLN A 73 -0.51 2.40 -0.82
CA GLN A 73 -1.45 3.43 -0.39
C GLN A 73 -2.65 3.50 -1.33
N LEU A 74 -2.42 3.48 -2.64
CA LEU A 74 -3.50 3.50 -3.62
C LEU A 74 -4.44 2.32 -3.45
N CYS A 75 -3.91 1.10 -3.24
CA CYS A 75 -4.73 -0.07 -2.94
C CYS A 75 -5.58 0.12 -1.69
N ASP A 76 -5.00 0.64 -0.60
CA ASP A 76 -5.72 0.85 0.66
C ASP A 76 -6.77 1.96 0.54
N ASP A 77 -6.46 3.06 -0.15
CA ASP A 77 -7.40 4.14 -0.44
C ASP A 77 -8.59 3.64 -1.26
N LEU A 78 -8.35 2.75 -2.24
CA LEU A 78 -9.42 2.11 -3.02
C LEU A 78 -10.27 1.17 -2.17
N ILE A 79 -9.66 0.39 -1.27
CA ILE A 79 -10.39 -0.49 -0.34
C ILE A 79 -11.25 0.34 0.60
N GLN A 80 -10.71 1.44 1.14
CA GLN A 80 -11.45 2.34 2.02
C GLN A 80 -12.59 3.03 1.28
N THR A 81 -12.33 3.50 0.07
CA THR A 81 -13.35 4.06 -0.82
C THR A 81 -14.48 3.06 -1.09
N TYR A 82 -14.15 1.79 -1.39
CA TYR A 82 -15.14 0.73 -1.56
C TYR A 82 -15.99 0.50 -0.30
N ARG A 83 -15.36 0.54 0.89
CA ARG A 83 -16.07 0.39 2.18
C ARG A 83 -17.06 1.53 2.40
N ILE A 84 -16.66 2.77 2.15
CA ILE A 84 -17.50 3.97 2.26
C ILE A 84 -18.69 3.87 1.28
N ILE A 85 -18.42 3.60 -0.01
CA ILE A 85 -19.45 3.44 -1.05
C ILE A 85 -20.50 2.39 -0.66
N ARG A 86 -20.05 1.27 -0.08
CA ARG A 86 -20.93 0.15 0.26
C ARG A 86 -21.57 0.28 1.66
N GLY A 87 -21.37 1.40 2.36
CA GLY A 87 -21.89 1.61 3.70
C GLY A 87 -21.35 0.60 4.73
N ARG A 88 -20.14 0.08 4.50
CA ARG A 88 -19.47 -0.87 5.40
C ARG A 88 -18.57 -0.18 6.42
N ASP A 89 -18.36 1.13 6.26
CA ASP A 89 -17.64 1.94 7.22
C ASP A 89 -18.62 2.72 8.09
N CYS A 90 -18.63 2.47 9.40
CA CYS A 90 -19.61 3.05 10.31
C CYS A 90 -19.27 4.48 10.74
N ALA A 91 -18.08 4.99 10.38
CA ALA A 91 -17.58 6.28 10.84
C ALA A 91 -17.56 7.36 9.74
N LEU A 92 -17.83 7.00 8.47
CA LEU A 92 -17.67 7.89 7.32
C LEU A 92 -18.92 7.82 6.44
N GLU A 93 -19.55 8.97 6.21
CA GLU A 93 -20.71 9.08 5.32
C GLU A 93 -20.26 9.29 3.87
N PHE A 94 -20.83 8.55 2.94
CA PHE A 94 -20.48 8.65 1.51
C PHE A 94 -20.59 10.07 0.97
N ALA A 95 -21.63 10.80 1.40
CA ALA A 95 -21.92 12.16 0.94
C ALA A 95 -20.87 13.20 1.36
N ASP A 96 -20.07 12.92 2.40
CA ASP A 96 -19.03 13.84 2.88
C ASP A 96 -17.78 13.81 1.99
N PHE A 97 -17.54 12.68 1.30
CA PHE A 97 -16.29 12.43 0.57
C PHE A 97 -16.47 12.35 -0.95
N PHE A 98 -17.64 11.91 -1.43
CA PHE A 98 -17.84 11.57 -2.82
C PHE A 98 -19.12 12.17 -3.39
N LYS A 99 -19.08 12.49 -4.68
CA LYS A 99 -20.26 12.81 -5.50
C LYS A 99 -20.33 11.80 -6.62
N LEU A 100 -21.48 11.15 -6.80
CA LEU A 100 -21.68 10.26 -7.93
C LEU A 100 -21.72 11.08 -9.23
N ALA A 101 -21.10 10.55 -10.28
CA ALA A 101 -21.27 11.11 -11.61
C ALA A 101 -22.73 10.95 -12.05
N GLU A 102 -23.36 12.03 -12.51
CA GLU A 102 -24.75 12.05 -13.00
C GLU A 102 -24.91 11.39 -14.38
N THR A 103 -23.87 10.73 -14.91
CA THR A 103 -23.87 10.20 -16.27
C THR A 103 -24.62 8.88 -16.34
N GLU A 104 -25.68 8.83 -17.15
CA GLU A 104 -26.52 7.63 -17.31
C GLU A 104 -25.83 6.51 -18.13
N HIS A 105 -24.81 6.85 -18.92
CA HIS A 105 -24.08 5.90 -19.79
C HIS A 105 -22.93 5.18 -19.07
N LEU A 106 -23.21 4.52 -17.95
CA LEU A 106 -22.23 3.65 -17.30
C LEU A 106 -22.27 2.28 -17.97
N ARG A 107 -21.13 1.81 -18.52
CA ARG A 107 -20.99 0.47 -19.11
C ARG A 107 -21.14 -0.63 -18.03
N GLY A 108 -22.36 -0.86 -17.58
CA GLY A 108 -22.74 -1.97 -16.70
C GLY A 108 -22.38 -1.83 -15.21
N HIS A 109 -21.78 -0.73 -14.76
CA HIS A 109 -21.46 -0.53 -13.34
C HIS A 109 -22.20 0.69 -12.77
N PRO A 110 -22.99 0.54 -11.69
CA PRO A 110 -23.86 1.62 -11.18
C PRO A 110 -23.11 2.73 -10.44
N ILE A 111 -21.82 2.53 -10.14
CA ILE A 111 -21.02 3.45 -9.33
C ILE A 111 -19.69 3.65 -10.04
N LYS A 112 -19.50 4.86 -10.59
CA LYS A 112 -18.18 5.42 -10.93
C LYS A 112 -18.00 6.66 -10.08
N LEU A 113 -16.86 6.71 -9.39
CA LEU A 113 -16.35 7.90 -8.73
C LEU A 113 -15.59 8.77 -9.72
#